data_AF-A0A2D8GMQ6-F1
#
_entry.id   AF-A0A2D8GMQ6-F1
#
_cell.length_a   1.000
_cell.length_b   1.000
_cell.length_c   1.000
_cell.angle_alpha   90.00
_cell.angle_beta   90.00
_cell.angle_gamma   90.00
#
_symmetry.space_group_name_H-M   'P 1'
#
loop_
_entity.id
_entity.type
_entity.pdbx_description
1 polymer ?
#
loop_
_entity_poly.entity_id
_entity_poly.type
_entity_poly.pdbx_seq_one_letter_code
_entity_poly.pdbx_strand_id
1 'polypeptide(L)'
;MYIIIAIWSRASSTNEFYVAGKGVNPVANGMATAADWMSAASFISMAGLISFLGKDGAVYLMGWTGGYVLLALLLAPYLRKFGQYTVPDFIGTRYYSKTARLVAVLCLIFISFTYVAGQMRG
;
A
#
# COMPACT_ATOMS: atom_id res chain seq x y z
N MET A 1 6.67 -1.84 -23.34
CA MET A 1 5.92 -2.90 -22.62
C MET A 1 4.82 -2.31 -21.72
N TYR A 2 5.14 -1.58 -20.65
CA TYR A 2 4.12 -1.05 -19.72
C TYR A 2 3.08 -0.10 -20.35
N ILE A 3 3.48 0.73 -21.32
CA ILE A 3 2.55 1.61 -22.06
C ILE A 3 1.48 0.80 -22.81
N ILE A 4 1.86 -0.34 -23.39
CA ILE A 4 0.93 -1.22 -24.12
C ILE A 4 -0.06 -1.86 -23.14
N ILE A 5 0.45 -2.34 -21.99
CA ILE A 5 -0.39 -2.90 -20.92
C ILE A 5 -1.39 -1.84 -20.43
N ALA A 6 -0.95 -0.61 -20.20
CA ALA A 6 -1.82 0.48 -19.74
C ALA A 6 -2.94 0.82 -20.73
N ILE A 7 -2.67 0.76 -22.05
CA ILE A 7 -3.70 0.96 -23.09
C ILE A 7 -4.69 -0.20 -23.09
N TRP A 8 -4.22 -1.44 -22.94
CA TRP A 8 -5.06 -2.64 -22.92
C TRP A 8 -5.89 -2.76 -21.63
N SER A 9 -5.38 -2.31 -20.50
CA SER A 9 -6.02 -2.40 -19.19
C SER A 9 -6.80 -1.14 -18.81
N ARG A 10 -7.30 -0.39 -19.80
CA ARG A 10 -7.95 0.90 -19.56
C ARG A 10 -9.26 0.70 -18.79
N ALA A 11 -9.35 1.31 -17.61
CA ALA A 11 -10.55 1.28 -16.79
C ALA A 11 -11.61 2.27 -17.32
N SER A 12 -12.85 1.83 -17.36
CA SER A 12 -14.01 2.62 -17.81
C SER A 12 -14.86 3.13 -16.65
N SER A 13 -14.67 2.60 -15.43
CA SER A 13 -15.43 3.01 -14.24
C SER A 13 -14.55 3.08 -12.98
N THR A 14 -15.04 3.76 -11.95
CA THR A 14 -14.40 3.84 -10.63
C THR A 14 -14.19 2.45 -10.00
N ASN A 15 -15.12 1.53 -10.20
CA ASN A 15 -14.98 0.15 -9.72
C ASN A 15 -13.88 -0.61 -10.46
N GLU A 16 -13.76 -0.42 -11.77
CA GLU A 16 -12.66 -1.00 -12.54
C GLU A 16 -11.31 -0.38 -12.15
N PHE A 17 -11.29 0.92 -11.90
CA PHE A 17 -10.07 1.64 -11.53
C PHE A 17 -9.54 1.25 -10.13
N TYR A 18 -10.40 1.22 -9.11
CA TYR A 18 -9.97 0.99 -7.73
C TYR A 18 -9.94 -0.49 -7.30
N VAL A 19 -10.81 -1.33 -7.86
CA VAL A 19 -10.92 -2.74 -7.44
C VAL A 19 -10.85 -3.74 -8.60
N ALA A 20 -10.52 -3.29 -9.81
CA ALA A 20 -10.43 -4.13 -11.01
C ALA A 20 -11.67 -5.01 -11.22
N GLY A 21 -12.86 -4.46 -10.92
CA GLY A 21 -14.13 -5.18 -11.02
C GLY A 21 -14.25 -6.41 -10.09
N LYS A 22 -13.34 -6.58 -9.12
CA LYS A 22 -13.21 -7.77 -8.27
C LYS A 22 -12.90 -9.08 -9.03
N GLY A 23 -12.44 -8.98 -10.29
CA GLY A 23 -12.17 -10.13 -11.16
C GLY A 23 -10.75 -10.70 -11.08
N VAL A 24 -9.85 -10.07 -10.34
CA VAL A 24 -8.44 -10.49 -10.26
C VAL A 24 -8.30 -11.72 -9.38
N ASN A 25 -7.59 -12.74 -9.86
CA ASN A 25 -7.31 -13.96 -9.11
C ASN A 25 -6.66 -13.63 -7.74
N PRO A 26 -7.11 -14.23 -6.62
CA PRO A 26 -6.57 -13.92 -5.29
C PRO A 26 -5.06 -14.08 -5.16
N VAL A 27 -4.46 -15.08 -5.83
CA VAL A 27 -3.01 -15.31 -5.80
C VAL A 27 -2.28 -14.18 -6.54
N ALA A 28 -2.77 -13.79 -7.72
CA ALA A 28 -2.21 -12.66 -8.47
C ALA A 28 -2.34 -11.34 -7.71
N ASN A 29 -3.48 -11.08 -7.07
CA ASN A 29 -3.67 -9.90 -6.24
C ASN A 29 -2.75 -9.91 -5.00
N GLY A 30 -2.55 -11.08 -4.39
CA GLY A 30 -1.60 -11.27 -3.29
C GLY A 30 -0.17 -10.99 -3.71
N MET A 31 0.27 -11.53 -4.85
CA MET A 31 1.60 -11.27 -5.41
C MET A 31 1.80 -9.79 -5.74
N ALA A 32 0.79 -9.13 -6.31
CA ALA A 32 0.85 -7.69 -6.59
C ALA A 32 1.02 -6.87 -5.30
N THR A 33 0.28 -7.22 -4.24
CA THR A 33 0.41 -6.54 -2.95
C THR A 33 1.78 -6.79 -2.30
N ALA A 34 2.30 -8.01 -2.41
CA ALA A 34 3.63 -8.35 -1.91
C ALA A 34 4.74 -7.63 -2.70
N ALA A 35 4.60 -7.48 -4.01
CA ALA A 35 5.53 -6.73 -4.84
C ALA A 35 5.54 -5.24 -4.51
N ASP A 36 4.37 -4.64 -4.26
CA ASP A 36 4.26 -3.24 -3.81
C ASP A 36 4.90 -3.02 -2.43
N TRP A 37 4.71 -3.99 -1.52
CA TRP A 37 5.36 -3.98 -0.21
C TRP A 37 6.90 -4.06 -0.33
N MET A 38 7.39 -4.85 -1.29
CA MET A 38 8.80 -5.06 -1.62
C MET A 38 9.30 -4.01 -2.63
N SER A 39 9.30 -2.74 -2.23
CA SER A 39 9.79 -1.65 -3.07
C SER A 39 11.31 -1.44 -2.98
N ALA A 40 11.87 -0.63 -3.89
CA ALA A 40 13.29 -0.30 -3.92
C ALA A 40 13.77 0.35 -2.61
N ALA A 41 12.99 1.28 -2.07
CA ALA A 41 13.28 1.93 -0.79
C ALA A 41 13.34 0.92 0.37
N SER A 42 12.38 -0.01 0.42
CA SER A 42 12.36 -1.08 1.44
C SER A 42 13.57 -1.99 1.30
N PHE A 43 13.90 -2.41 0.07
CA PHE A 43 15.01 -3.31 -0.19
C PHE A 43 16.36 -2.70 0.21
N ILE A 44 16.63 -1.48 -0.24
CA ILE A 44 17.89 -0.76 0.07
C ILE A 44 17.98 -0.44 1.56
N SER A 45 16.86 -0.03 2.17
CA SER A 45 16.83 0.25 3.61
C SER A 45 17.18 -0.99 4.45
N MET A 46 16.64 -2.16 4.10
CA MET A 46 16.97 -3.39 4.82
C MET A 46 18.42 -3.83 4.58
N ALA A 47 18.92 -3.72 3.35
CA ALA A 47 20.33 -4.01 3.07
C ALA A 47 21.27 -3.11 3.89
N GLY A 48 20.97 -1.81 3.97
CA GLY A 48 21.71 -0.86 4.80
C GLY A 48 21.65 -1.20 6.29
N LEU A 49 20.45 -1.42 6.83
CA LEU A 49 20.26 -1.76 8.24
C LEU A 49 21.02 -3.03 8.63
N ILE A 50 20.95 -4.09 7.82
CA ILE A 50 21.67 -5.34 8.09
C ILE A 50 23.19 -5.14 7.94
N SER A 51 23.64 -4.33 6.98
CA SER A 51 25.07 -4.00 6.83
C SER A 51 25.66 -3.31 8.05
N PHE A 52 24.89 -2.46 8.75
CA PHE A 52 25.38 -1.73 9.92
C PHE A 52 25.13 -2.47 11.25
N LEU A 53 24.01 -3.19 11.38
CA LEU A 53 23.59 -3.82 12.64
C LEU A 53 23.87 -5.33 12.68
N GLY A 54 24.31 -5.93 11.56
CA GLY A 54 24.54 -7.37 11.47
C GLY A 54 23.29 -8.19 11.77
N LYS A 55 23.45 -9.25 12.56
CA LYS A 55 22.38 -10.21 12.88
C LYS A 55 21.21 -9.57 13.65
N ASP A 56 21.45 -8.52 14.43
CA ASP A 56 20.39 -7.84 15.18
C ASP A 56 19.43 -7.09 14.26
N GLY A 57 19.89 -6.69 13.07
CA GLY A 57 19.04 -6.14 12.00
C GLY A 57 17.97 -7.12 11.50
N ALA A 58 18.18 -8.44 11.66
CA ALA A 58 17.18 -9.44 11.27
C ALA A 58 15.92 -9.41 12.14
N VAL A 59 16.02 -8.94 13.39
CA VAL A 59 14.84 -8.74 14.25
C VAL A 59 13.93 -7.65 13.68
N TYR A 60 14.54 -6.59 13.11
CA TYR A 60 13.80 -5.53 12.43
C TYR A 60 13.05 -6.06 11.18
N LEU A 61 13.70 -6.94 10.41
CA LEU A 61 13.07 -7.61 9.26
C LEU A 61 11.86 -8.45 9.66
N MET A 62 11.98 -9.21 10.76
CA MET A 62 10.90 -10.03 11.30
C MET A 62 9.73 -9.17 11.80
N GLY A 63 10.03 -8.09 12.54
CA GLY A 63 9.00 -7.16 13.02
C GLY A 63 8.27 -6.45 11.88
N TRP A 64 9.01 -5.98 10.87
CA TRP A 64 8.45 -5.32 9.69
C TRP A 64 7.53 -6.24 8.89
N THR A 65 7.98 -7.46 8.58
CA THR A 65 7.19 -8.45 7.83
C THR A 65 5.99 -8.94 8.65
N GLY A 66 6.19 -9.22 9.94
CA GLY A 66 5.13 -9.65 10.85
C GLY A 66 4.04 -8.57 11.00
N GLY A 67 4.43 -7.31 11.12
CA GLY A 67 3.51 -6.17 11.17
C GLY A 67 2.66 -6.05 9.91
N TYR A 68 3.26 -6.24 8.73
CA TYR A 68 2.52 -6.28 7.46
C TYR A 68 1.48 -7.39 7.42
N VAL A 69 1.86 -8.61 7.82
CA VAL A 69 0.93 -9.75 7.85
C VAL A 69 -0.23 -9.49 8.81
N LEU A 70 0.05 -8.97 10.00
CA LEU A 70 -0.99 -8.61 10.97
C LEU A 70 -1.94 -7.54 10.40
N LEU A 71 -1.39 -6.49 9.77
CA LEU A 71 -2.21 -5.46 9.12
C LEU A 71 -3.07 -6.06 8.01
N ALA A 72 -2.49 -6.90 7.15
CA ALA A 72 -3.21 -7.54 6.05
C ALA A 72 -4.34 -8.46 6.54
N LEU A 73 -4.14 -9.19 7.64
CA LEU A 73 -5.15 -10.09 8.20
C LEU A 73 -6.22 -9.37 9.01
N LEU A 74 -5.86 -8.34 9.77
CA LEU A 74 -6.77 -7.69 10.71
C LEU A 74 -7.52 -6.50 10.07
N LEU A 75 -6.81 -5.70 9.27
CA LEU A 75 -7.36 -4.46 8.74
C LEU A 75 -7.98 -4.63 7.35
N ALA A 76 -7.35 -5.41 6.47
CA ALA A 76 -7.84 -5.53 5.09
C ALA A 76 -9.27 -6.12 4.99
N PRO A 77 -9.66 -7.15 5.76
CA PRO A 77 -11.03 -7.65 5.72
C PRO A 77 -12.06 -6.62 6.21
N TYR A 78 -11.68 -5.81 7.20
CA TYR A 78 -12.54 -4.75 7.73
C TYR A 78 -12.78 -3.65 6.69
N LEU A 79 -11.71 -3.16 6.06
CA LEU A 79 -11.81 -2.15 5.00
C LEU A 79 -12.61 -2.67 3.80
N ARG A 80 -12.43 -3.94 3.42
CA ARG A 80 -13.24 -4.57 2.34
C ARG A 80 -14.72 -4.61 2.67
N LYS A 81 -15.09 -4.91 3.93
CA LYS A 81 -16.50 -4.90 4.39
C LYS A 81 -17.08 -3.49 4.45
N PHE A 82 -16.27 -2.48 4.73
CA PHE A 82 -16.70 -1.08 4.82
C PHE A 82 -17.02 -0.46 3.45
N GLY A 83 -16.46 -1.00 2.37
CA GLY A 83 -16.89 -0.70 0.99
C GLY A 83 -16.44 0.66 0.43
N GLN A 84 -15.52 1.36 1.10
CA GLN A 84 -14.92 2.59 0.59
C GLN A 84 -13.66 2.27 -0.24
N TYR A 85 -13.40 3.08 -1.27
CA TYR A 85 -12.26 2.87 -2.17
C TYR A 85 -10.95 3.46 -1.64
N THR A 86 -11.00 4.47 -0.77
CA THR A 86 -9.81 5.17 -0.26
C THR A 86 -9.82 5.27 1.27
N VAL A 87 -8.62 5.34 1.86
CA VAL A 87 -8.46 5.52 3.32
C VAL A 87 -9.04 6.85 3.82
N PRO A 88 -8.85 8.00 3.13
CA PRO A 88 -9.49 9.24 3.55
C PRO A 88 -11.02 9.19 3.50
N ASP A 89 -11.60 8.54 2.50
CA ASP A 89 -13.05 8.35 2.44
C ASP A 89 -13.55 7.46 3.58
N PHE A 90 -12.82 6.38 3.88
CA PHE A 90 -13.06 5.55 5.05
C PHE A 90 -13.09 6.39 6.34
N ILE A 91 -12.06 7.20 6.59
CA ILE A 91 -11.97 8.05 7.79
C ILE A 91 -13.12 9.05 7.84
N GLY A 92 -13.36 9.78 6.75
CA GLY A 92 -14.44 10.77 6.69
C GLY A 92 -15.81 10.18 6.96
N THR A 93 -16.08 8.99 6.42
CA THR A 93 -17.35 8.28 6.59
C THR A 93 -17.46 7.66 7.99
N ARG A 94 -16.39 7.07 8.50
CA ARG A 94 -16.36 6.43 9.84
C ARG A 94 -16.61 7.40 10.98
N TYR A 95 -16.16 8.65 10.83
CA TYR A 95 -16.30 9.71 11.83
C TYR A 95 -17.32 10.79 11.45
N TYR A 96 -18.05 10.62 10.34
CA TYR A 96 -19.04 11.58 9.83
C TYR A 96 -18.49 13.03 9.72
N SER A 97 -17.21 13.18 9.40
CA SER A 97 -16.50 14.47 9.47
C SER A 97 -15.72 14.77 8.19
N LYS A 98 -16.06 15.90 7.56
CA LYS A 98 -15.32 16.43 6.40
C LYS A 98 -13.92 16.90 6.79
N THR A 99 -13.75 17.41 8.01
CA THR A 99 -12.44 17.81 8.53
C THR A 99 -11.53 16.60 8.71
N ALA A 100 -12.04 15.50 9.28
CA ALA A 100 -11.27 14.27 9.43
C ALA A 100 -10.83 13.69 8.07
N ARG A 101 -11.71 13.77 7.05
CA ARG A 101 -11.36 13.41 5.66
C ARG A 101 -10.22 14.28 5.14
N LEU A 102 -10.31 15.60 5.31
CA LEU A 102 -9.29 16.53 4.81
C LEU A 102 -7.93 16.27 5.46
N VAL A 103 -7.89 16.07 6.78
CA VAL A 103 -6.66 15.72 7.50
C VAL A 103 -6.09 14.41 6.95
N ALA A 104 -6.92 13.39 6.75
CA ALA A 104 -6.48 12.12 6.17
C ALA A 104 -5.92 12.26 4.75
N VAL A 105 -6.50 13.13 3.91
CA VAL A 105 -5.95 13.46 2.59
C VAL A 105 -4.58 14.10 2.70
N LEU A 106 -4.40 15.09 3.59
CA LEU A 106 -3.11 15.75 3.79
C LEU A 106 -2.04 14.77 4.27
N CYS A 107 -2.37 13.91 5.24
CA CYS A 107 -1.48 12.84 5.70
C CYS A 107 -1.12 11.88 4.56
N LEU A 108 -2.11 11.46 3.76
CA LEU A 108 -1.89 10.54 2.63
C LEU A 108 -0.94 11.15 1.59
N ILE A 109 -1.12 12.42 1.23
CA ILE A 109 -0.23 13.12 0.29
C ILE A 109 1.18 13.21 0.86
N PHE A 110 1.33 13.61 2.11
CA PHE A 110 2.64 13.76 2.75
C PHE A 110 3.41 12.44 2.82
N ILE A 111 2.75 11.35 3.25
CA ILE A 111 3.34 10.02 3.31
C ILE A 111 3.72 9.55 1.90
N SER A 112 2.81 9.68 0.93
CA SER A 112 3.05 9.25 -0.45
C SER A 112 4.22 10.00 -1.09
N PHE A 113 4.29 11.32 -0.90
CA PHE A 113 5.38 12.13 -1.41
C PHE A 113 6.73 11.73 -0.82
N THR A 114 6.79 11.56 0.51
CA THR A 114 8.01 11.14 1.20
C THR A 114 8.48 9.77 0.69
N TYR A 115 7.54 8.85 0.52
CA TYR A 115 7.82 7.51 0.01
C TYR A 115 8.32 7.51 -1.43
N VAL A 116 7.66 8.24 -2.34
CA VAL A 116 8.11 8.37 -3.74
C VAL A 116 9.47 9.05 -3.83
N ALA A 117 9.71 10.11 -3.05
CA ALA A 117 11.02 10.77 -3.01
C ALA A 117 12.12 9.80 -2.54
N GLY A 118 11.82 8.93 -1.56
CA GLY A 118 12.71 7.85 -1.14
C GLY A 118 12.96 6.82 -2.25
N GLN A 119 11.90 6.39 -2.95
CA GLN A 119 12.03 5.43 -4.06
C GLN A 119 12.80 5.97 -5.26
N MET A 120 12.68 7.25 -5.58
CA MET A 120 13.41 7.88 -6.69
C MET A 120 14.88 8.14 -6.39
N ARG A 121 15.25 8.19 -5.10
CA ARG A 121 16.63 8.35 -4.64
C ARG A 121 17.30 7.03 -4.27
N GLY A 122 16.51 5.97 -4.13
CA GLY A 122 17.00 4.60 -3.94
C GLY A 122 17.89 4.18 -5.10
#